data_AF-H0SWB8-F1
#
_entry.id   AF-H0SWB8-F1
#
_cell.length_a   1.000
_cell.length_b   1.000
_cell.length_c   1.000
_cell.angle_alpha   90.00
_cell.angle_beta   90.00
_cell.angle_gamma   90.00
#
_symmetry.space_group_name_H-M   'P 1'
#
loop_
_entity.id
_entity.type
_entity.pdbx_description
1 polymer ?
#
loop_
_entity_poly.entity_id
_entity_poly.type
_entity_poly.pdbx_seq_one_letter_code
_entity_poly.pdbx_strand_id
1 'polypeptide(L)' 'MAYYESVRKQVAADSRIGGPYRLLGERAKQYAQELQAEMRRRQLRFTPIEWPN' A
#
# COMPACT_ATOMS: atom_id res chain seq x y z
N MET A 1 -10.96 6.37 -0.05
CA MET A 1 -10.35 5.30 -0.88
C MET A 1 -10.19 4.05 -0.03
N ALA A 2 -11.25 3.25 0.10
CA ALA A 2 -11.27 2.12 1.03
C ALA A 2 -10.24 1.03 0.67
N TYR A 3 -10.04 0.78 -0.63
CA TYR A 3 -9.05 -0.20 -1.11
C TYR A 3 -7.62 0.16 -0.72
N TYR A 4 -7.20 1.40 -0.98
CA TYR A 4 -5.86 1.90 -0.63
C TYR A 4 -5.57 1.74 0.86
N GLU A 5 -6.54 2.11 1.71
CA GLU A 5 -6.42 1.98 3.16
C GLU A 5 -6.37 0.51 3.62
N SER A 6 -7.12 -0.39 2.98
CA SER A 6 -7.04 -1.83 3.27
C SER A 6 -5.66 -2.39 2.95
N VAL A 7 -5.12 -2.07 1.78
CA VAL A 7 -3.76 -2.48 1.39
C VAL A 7 -2.73 -1.90 2.37
N ARG A 8 -2.83 -0.61 2.70
CA ARG A 8 -1.93 0.05 3.65
C ARG A 8 -1.94 -0.62 5.02
N LYS A 9 -3.12 -0.97 5.53
CA LYS A 9 -3.26 -1.66 6.82
C LYS A 9 -2.67 -3.06 6.80
N GLN A 10 -2.89 -3.81 5.72
CA GLN A 10 -2.31 -5.14 5.56
C GLN A 10 -0.78 -5.07 5.49
N VAL A 11 -0.25 -4.13 4.71
CA VAL A 11 1.20 -3.87 4.63
C VAL A 11 1.79 -3.55 5.99
N ALA A 12 1.16 -2.64 6.72
CA ALA A 12 1.61 -2.27 8.07
C ALA A 12 1.52 -3.43 9.08
N ALA A 13 0.54 -4.31 8.94
CA ALA A 13 0.41 -5.51 9.78
C ALA A 13 1.51 -6.54 9.46
N ASP A 14 1.75 -6.82 8.18
CA ASP A 14 2.77 -7.76 7.72
C ASP A 14 4.19 -7.29 8.13
N SER A 15 4.46 -5.98 8.00
CA SER A 15 5.73 -5.37 8.45
C SER A 15 6.01 -5.57 9.94
N ARG A 16 4.97 -5.49 10.80
CA ARG A 16 5.12 -5.68 12.26
C ARG A 16 5.39 -7.12 12.66
N ILE A 17 4.93 -8.06 11.85
CA ILE A 17 5.04 -9.50 12.12
C ILE A 17 6.35 -10.07 11.54
N GLY A 18 7.12 -9.27 10.79
CA GLY A 18 8.40 -9.69 10.20
C GLY A 18 8.26 -10.69 9.05
N GLY A 19 7.04 -10.86 8.52
CA GLY A 19 6.75 -11.81 7.45
C GLY A 19 6.91 -11.18 6.06
N PRO A 20 7.35 -11.95 5.04
CA PRO A 20 7.23 -11.52 3.65
C PRO A 20 5.73 -11.35 3.33
N TYR A 21 5.42 -10.32 2.54
CA TYR A 21 4.10 -9.83 2.11
C TYR A 21 3.32 -10.84 1.25
N ARG A 22 3.32 -12.11 1.65
CA ARG A 22 2.83 -13.28 0.92
C ARG A 22 1.36 -13.16 0.54
N LEU A 23 0.61 -12.33 1.25
CA LEU A 23 -0.83 -12.19 1.08
C LEU A 23 -1.23 -11.07 0.12
N LEU A 24 -0.32 -10.15 -0.22
CA LEU A 24 -0.61 -9.07 -1.16
C LEU A 24 -0.05 -9.45 -2.54
N GLY A 25 -0.91 -9.99 -3.39
CA GLY A 25 -0.51 -10.40 -4.75
C GLY A 25 0.06 -9.22 -5.55
N GLU A 26 1.02 -9.50 -6.45
CA GLU A 26 1.75 -8.48 -7.23
C GLU A 26 0.84 -7.45 -7.93
N ARG A 27 -0.33 -7.88 -8.45
CA ARG A 27 -1.29 -6.97 -9.08
C ARG A 27 -1.88 -5.95 -8.09
N ALA A 28 -2.14 -6.37 -6.85
CA ALA A 28 -2.65 -5.48 -5.80
C ALA A 28 -1.60 -4.45 -5.39
N LYS A 29 -0.32 -4.85 -5.34
CA LYS A 29 0.81 -3.96 -5.10
C LYS A 29 0.94 -2.92 -6.20
N GLN A 30 0.96 -3.34 -7.47
CA GLN A 30 1.05 -2.44 -8.63
C GLN A 30 -0.10 -1.42 -8.62
N TYR A 31 -1.33 -1.88 -8.47
CA TYR A 31 -2.49 -1.00 -8.43
C TYR A 31 -2.45 0.00 -7.26
N ALA A 32 -2.02 -0.43 -6.07
CA ALA A 32 -1.84 0.47 -4.93
C ALA A 32 -0.72 1.50 -5.16
N GLN A 33 0.36 1.13 -5.87
CA GLN A 33 1.44 2.05 -6.24
C GLN A 33 0.96 3.10 -7.26
N GLU A 34 0.19 2.69 -8.27
CA GLU A 34 -0.42 3.61 -9.24
C GLU A 34 -1.36 4.60 -8.54
N LEU A 35 -2.22 4.10 -7.65
CA LEU A 35 -3.14 4.94 -6.90
C LEU A 35 -2.39 5.92 -5.98
N GLN A 36 -1.32 5.49 -5.32
CA GLN A 36 -0.45 6.37 -4.53
C GLN A 36 0.18 7.48 -5.38
N ALA A 37 0.65 7.14 -6.59
CA ALA A 37 1.21 8.11 -7.52
C ALA A 37 0.15 9.13 -7.98
N GLU A 38 -1.07 8.68 -8.24
CA GLU A 38 -2.19 9.55 -8.59
C GLU A 38 -2.57 10.49 -7.43
N MET A 39 -2.65 9.98 -6.19
CA MET A 39 -2.92 10.80 -5.01
C MET A 39 -1.83 11.87 -4.80
N ARG A 40 -0.56 11.50 -5.01
CA ARG A 40 0.57 12.43 -4.96
C ARG A 40 0.47 13.50 -6.05
N ARG A 41 0.16 13.12 -7.29
CA ARG A 41 -0.01 14.05 -8.42
C ARG A 41 -1.12 15.07 -8.14
N ARG A 42 -2.21 14.63 -7.53
CA ARG A 42 -3.36 15.47 -7.17
C ARG A 42 -3.20 16.21 -5.83
N GLN A 43 -2.05 16.06 -5.16
CA GLN A 43 -1.76 16.63 -3.83
C GLN A 43 -2.85 16.31 -2.79
N LEU A 44 -3.45 15.12 -2.88
CA LEU A 44 -4.42 14.68 -1.89
C LEU A 44 -3.70 14.40 -0.56
N ARG A 45 -4.37 14.63 0.56
CA ARG A 45 -3.87 14.18 1.86
C ARG A 45 -4.07 12.67 1.97
N PHE A 46 -2.98 11.92 2.12
CA PHE A 46 -2.99 10.48 2.35
C PHE A 46 -1.80 10.05 3.21
N THR A 47 -1.91 8.86 3.82
CA THR A 47 -0.76 8.22 4.48
C THR A 47 -0.13 7.24 3.49
N PRO A 48 1.15 7.39 3.12
CA PRO A 48 1.80 6.50 2.16
C PRO A 48 1.86 5.06 2.64
N ILE A 49 1.88 4.12 1.69
CA ILE A 49 2.24 2.73 1.96
C ILE A 49 3.77 2.64 1.93
N GLU A 50 4.36 2.16 3.03
CA GLU A 50 5.78 1.87 3.13
C GLU A 50 6.03 0.44 2.63
N TRP A 51 6.57 0.32 1.42
CA TRP A 51 6.97 -0.96 0.85
C TRP A 51 8.39 -1.31 1.32
N PRO A 52 8.65 -2.50 1.87
CA PRO A 52 10.02 -2.92 2.14
C PRO A 52 10.75 -3.21 0.84
N ASN A 53 12.05 -2.91 0.86
CA ASN A 53 12.99 -3.23 -0.22
C ASN A 53 13.22 -4.73 -0.37
#